data_AF-A0A0C4FE57-F1
#
_entry.id   AF-A0A0C4FE57-F1
#
_cell.length_a   1.000
_cell.length_b   1.000
_cell.length_c   1.000
_cell.angle_alpha   90.00
_cell.angle_beta   90.00
_cell.angle_gamma   90.00
#
_symmetry.space_group_name_H-M   'P 1'
#
loop_
_entity.id
_entity.type
_entity.pdbx_description
1 polymer ?
#
loop_
_entity_poly.entity_id
_entity_poly.type
_entity_poly.pdbx_seq_one_letter_code
_entity_poly.pdbx_strand_id
1 'polypeptide(L)'
;LSLTTAPIPSNAELNKFKPSSCVIHTPPGFNALDTASATNITTSINKTLASINANIDSVPIEATGIVVLPSKDLKIYTSSRIKACWILDNKHHWTGLFCPSLATFPNSYPVLLHAIPAHYKKF
;
A
#
# COMPACT_ATOMS: atom_id res chain seq x y z
N LEU A 1 4.67 -25.16 39.31
CA LEU A 1 4.82 -24.47 38.01
C LEU A 1 3.42 -24.20 37.49
N SER A 2 2.89 -23.00 37.69
CA SER A 2 1.54 -22.64 37.25
C SER A 2 1.59 -22.32 35.75
N LEU A 3 0.96 -23.15 34.93
CA LEU A 3 0.83 -22.93 33.49
C LEU A 3 -0.08 -21.71 33.27
N THR A 4 0.51 -20.55 33.02
CA THR A 4 -0.24 -19.36 32.62
C THR A 4 -0.80 -19.63 31.22
N THR A 5 -2.08 -19.92 31.11
CA THR A 5 -2.77 -20.09 29.84
C THR A 5 -2.79 -18.74 29.12
N ALA A 6 -2.09 -18.64 27.99
CA ALA A 6 -2.16 -17.45 27.15
C ALA A 6 -3.63 -17.21 26.74
N PRO A 7 -4.14 -15.97 26.84
CA PRO A 7 -5.51 -15.67 26.45
C PRO A 7 -5.73 -16.00 24.98
N ILE A 8 -6.89 -16.59 24.66
CA ILE A 8 -7.26 -16.92 23.29
C ILE A 8 -7.30 -15.61 22.48
N PRO A 9 -6.54 -15.51 21.37
CA PRO A 9 -6.52 -14.30 20.57
C PRO A 9 -7.89 -14.02 19.95
N SER A 10 -8.24 -12.75 19.89
CA SER A 10 -9.47 -12.29 19.26
C SER A 10 -9.46 -12.56 17.75
N ASN A 11 -10.65 -12.67 17.15
CA ASN A 11 -10.78 -12.74 15.69
C ASN A 11 -10.12 -11.56 14.97
N ALA A 12 -10.11 -10.37 15.60
CA ALA A 12 -9.45 -9.19 15.05
C ALA A 12 -7.93 -9.39 14.95
N GLU A 13 -7.30 -10.01 15.95
CA GLU A 13 -5.87 -10.33 15.93
C GLU A 13 -5.55 -11.40 14.89
N LEU A 14 -6.33 -12.47 14.83
CA LEU A 14 -6.14 -13.54 13.84
C LEU A 14 -6.31 -13.03 12.40
N ASN A 15 -7.28 -12.14 12.16
CA ASN A 15 -7.55 -11.58 10.83
C ASN A 15 -6.40 -10.73 10.28
N LYS A 16 -5.52 -10.17 11.13
CA LYS A 16 -4.35 -9.41 10.69
C LYS A 16 -3.36 -10.25 9.88
N PHE A 17 -3.29 -11.54 10.18
CA PHE A 17 -2.37 -12.48 9.56
C PHE A 17 -2.95 -13.19 8.32
N LYS A 18 -4.23 -12.98 8.01
CA LYS A 18 -4.84 -13.56 6.81
C LYS A 18 -4.26 -12.92 5.54
N PRO A 19 -4.05 -13.71 4.48
CA PRO A 19 -3.70 -13.18 3.16
C PRO A 19 -4.65 -12.07 2.72
N SER A 20 -4.10 -11.07 2.05
CA SER A 20 -4.86 -9.89 1.66
C SER A 20 -4.34 -9.32 0.34
N SER A 21 -5.02 -8.28 -0.15
CA SER A 21 -4.59 -7.56 -1.34
C SER A 21 -4.91 -6.08 -1.20
N CYS A 22 -4.11 -5.24 -1.84
CA CYS A 22 -4.39 -3.81 -2.00
C CYS A 22 -4.40 -3.43 -3.49
N VAL A 23 -5.02 -2.29 -3.81
CA VAL A 23 -5.06 -1.75 -5.18
C VAL A 23 -4.33 -0.42 -5.20
N ILE A 24 -3.36 -0.30 -6.12
CA ILE A 24 -2.70 0.96 -6.43
C ILE A 24 -3.32 1.49 -7.72
N HIS A 25 -3.96 2.66 -7.61
CA HIS A 25 -4.56 3.32 -8.76
C HIS A 25 -3.51 3.95 -9.65
N THR A 26 -3.67 3.71 -10.96
CA THR A 26 -2.81 4.25 -12.00
C THR A 26 -3.36 5.56 -12.55
N PRO A 27 -2.50 6.49 -13.01
CA PRO A 27 -2.98 7.69 -13.67
C PRO A 27 -3.63 7.38 -15.03
N PRO A 28 -4.50 8.26 -15.55
CA PRO A 28 -5.08 8.09 -16.88
C PRO A 28 -4.00 7.91 -17.96
N GLY A 29 -4.19 6.93 -18.85
CA GLY A 29 -3.25 6.63 -19.93
C GLY A 29 -1.99 5.84 -19.53
N PHE A 30 -1.94 5.33 -18.29
CA PHE A 30 -0.81 4.52 -17.84
C PHE A 30 -0.68 3.22 -18.65
N ASN A 31 0.47 3.05 -19.31
CA ASN A 31 0.81 1.92 -20.18
C ASN A 31 2.20 1.35 -19.92
N ALA A 32 2.92 1.85 -18.91
CA ALA A 32 4.33 1.54 -18.66
C ALA A 32 4.59 0.05 -18.34
N LEU A 33 3.55 -0.70 -17.98
CA LEU A 33 3.63 -2.11 -17.58
C LEU A 33 2.93 -3.06 -18.57
N ASP A 34 2.46 -2.57 -19.72
CA ASP A 34 1.63 -3.36 -20.66
C ASP A 34 2.35 -4.58 -21.23
N THR A 35 3.68 -4.52 -21.35
CA THR A 35 4.51 -5.62 -21.88
C THR A 35 5.18 -6.44 -20.78
N ALA A 36 5.07 -6.03 -19.52
CA ALA A 36 5.74 -6.68 -18.41
C ALA A 36 4.91 -7.85 -17.85
N SER A 37 5.55 -8.97 -17.56
CA SER A 37 4.89 -10.10 -16.91
C SER A 37 4.60 -9.80 -15.43
N ALA A 38 3.56 -10.42 -14.88
CA ALA A 38 3.23 -10.29 -13.45
C ALA A 38 4.42 -10.66 -12.54
N THR A 39 5.19 -11.68 -12.91
CA THR A 39 6.41 -12.09 -12.18
C THR A 39 7.45 -10.97 -12.19
N ASN A 40 7.76 -10.40 -13.36
CA ASN A 40 8.76 -9.33 -13.47
C ASN A 40 8.34 -8.08 -12.69
N ILE A 41 7.05 -7.73 -12.76
CA ILE A 41 6.50 -6.62 -11.98
C ILE A 41 6.64 -6.89 -10.48
N THR A 42 6.24 -8.09 -10.02
CA THR A 42 6.34 -8.47 -8.60
C THR A 42 7.78 -8.42 -8.10
N THR A 43 8.73 -8.98 -8.86
CA THR A 43 10.16 -8.95 -8.50
C THR A 43 10.69 -7.53 -8.43
N SER A 44 10.30 -6.66 -9.37
CA SER A 44 10.73 -5.25 -9.39
C SER A 44 10.14 -4.45 -8.22
N ILE A 45 8.87 -4.69 -7.87
CA ILE A 45 8.25 -4.11 -6.67
C ILE A 45 9.01 -4.56 -5.41
N ASN A 46 9.24 -5.87 -5.24
CA ASN A 46 9.94 -6.38 -4.06
C ASN A 46 11.38 -5.84 -3.95
N LYS A 47 12.09 -5.68 -5.08
CA LYS A 47 13.40 -5.03 -5.11
C LYS A 47 13.33 -3.57 -4.65
N THR A 48 12.29 -2.84 -5.07
CA THR A 48 12.07 -1.44 -4.67
C THR A 48 11.73 -1.34 -3.18
N LEU A 49 10.88 -2.22 -2.67
CA LEU A 49 10.54 -2.28 -1.24
C LEU A 49 11.77 -2.61 -0.39
N ALA A 50 12.61 -3.53 -0.86
CA ALA A 50 13.88 -3.84 -0.22
C ALA A 50 14.85 -2.64 -0.22
N SER A 51 14.91 -1.86 -1.30
CA SER A 51 15.83 -0.71 -1.38
C SER A 51 15.47 0.43 -0.43
N ILE A 52 14.22 0.49 0.05
CA ILE A 52 13.79 1.43 1.10
C ILE A 52 13.75 0.80 2.49
N ASN A 53 14.30 -0.41 2.66
CA ASN A 53 14.28 -1.17 3.91
C ASN A 53 12.87 -1.39 4.49
N ALA A 54 11.86 -1.60 3.64
CA ALA A 54 10.47 -1.78 4.05
C ALA A 54 10.30 -3.04 4.94
N ASN A 55 10.01 -2.83 6.23
CA ASN A 55 9.79 -3.90 7.21
C ASN A 55 8.73 -3.52 8.27
N ILE A 56 8.16 -4.53 8.91
CA ILE A 56 7.27 -4.41 10.08
C ILE A 56 7.80 -5.36 11.14
N ASP A 57 8.19 -4.84 12.30
CA ASP A 57 8.78 -5.65 13.38
C ASP A 57 9.96 -6.52 12.90
N SER A 58 10.83 -5.96 12.05
CA SER A 58 11.94 -6.65 11.38
C SER A 58 11.56 -7.71 10.34
N VAL A 59 10.27 -7.87 10.03
CA VAL A 59 9.79 -8.76 8.95
C VAL A 59 9.68 -7.97 7.64
N PRO A 60 10.36 -8.40 6.56
CA PRO A 60 10.29 -7.73 5.27
C PRO A 60 8.87 -7.66 4.70
N ILE A 61 8.58 -6.53 4.05
CA ILE A 61 7.33 -6.32 3.34
C ILE A 61 7.53 -6.74 1.88
N GLU A 62 6.75 -7.72 1.45
CA GLU A 62 6.88 -8.32 0.14
C GLU A 62 5.49 -8.59 -0.44
N ALA A 63 5.37 -8.37 -1.75
CA ALA A 63 4.27 -8.85 -2.56
C ALA A 63 4.48 -10.34 -2.86
N THR A 64 3.42 -11.13 -2.67
CA THR A 64 3.36 -12.54 -3.07
C THR A 64 3.02 -12.69 -4.55
N GLY A 65 2.36 -11.69 -5.13
CA GLY A 65 2.03 -11.65 -6.55
C GLY A 65 1.27 -10.40 -6.91
N ILE A 66 1.00 -10.24 -8.21
CA ILE A 66 0.29 -9.09 -8.75
C ILE A 66 -0.62 -9.48 -9.91
N VAL A 67 -1.68 -8.71 -10.09
CA VAL A 67 -2.50 -8.70 -11.30
C VAL A 67 -2.68 -7.25 -11.74
N VAL A 68 -2.46 -6.99 -13.03
CA VAL A 68 -2.87 -5.74 -13.68
C VAL A 68 -4.35 -5.88 -14.04
N LEU A 69 -5.19 -5.01 -13.49
CA LEU A 69 -6.63 -5.02 -13.73
C LEU A 69 -6.95 -4.49 -15.13
N PRO A 70 -8.16 -4.73 -15.67
CA PRO A 70 -8.60 -4.11 -16.93
C PRO A 70 -8.56 -2.58 -16.92
N SER A 71 -8.71 -1.96 -15.74
CA SER A 71 -8.54 -0.51 -15.52
C SER A 71 -7.09 -0.04 -15.57
N LYS A 72 -6.13 -0.97 -15.76
CA LYS A 72 -4.67 -0.79 -15.62
C LYS A 72 -4.17 -0.64 -14.19
N ASP A 73 -5.07 -0.55 -13.21
CA ASP A 73 -4.70 -0.53 -11.80
C ASP A 73 -3.99 -1.81 -11.36
N LEU A 74 -3.13 -1.68 -10.35
CA LEU A 74 -2.31 -2.77 -9.86
C LEU A 74 -2.94 -3.38 -8.61
N LYS A 75 -3.40 -4.63 -8.70
CA LYS A 75 -3.84 -5.40 -7.53
C LYS A 75 -2.68 -6.25 -7.02
N ILE A 76 -2.16 -5.89 -5.85
CA ILE A 76 -1.01 -6.53 -5.21
C ILE A 76 -1.50 -7.48 -4.13
N TYR A 77 -1.06 -8.72 -4.15
CA TYR A 77 -1.37 -9.74 -3.14
C TYR A 77 -0.24 -9.86 -2.13
N THR A 78 -0.59 -10.00 -0.85
CA THR A 78 0.33 -10.16 0.27
C THR A 78 -0.08 -11.32 1.16
N SER A 79 0.88 -11.86 1.90
CA SER A 79 0.64 -12.94 2.85
C SER A 79 -0.14 -12.50 4.10
N SER A 80 -0.22 -11.20 4.39
CA SER A 80 -0.98 -10.67 5.52
C SER A 80 -1.64 -9.33 5.21
N ARG A 81 -2.72 -9.02 5.95
CA ARG A 81 -3.44 -7.75 5.87
C ARG A 81 -2.57 -6.57 6.29
N ILE A 82 -1.74 -6.74 7.32
CA ILE A 82 -0.85 -5.66 7.79
C ILE A 82 0.11 -5.25 6.67
N LYS A 83 0.70 -6.21 5.93
CA LYS A 83 1.57 -5.92 4.78
C LYS A 83 0.82 -5.19 3.67
N ALA A 84 -0.41 -5.60 3.33
CA ALA A 84 -1.23 -4.90 2.34
C ALA A 84 -1.54 -3.45 2.74
N CYS A 85 -1.90 -3.23 4.01
CA CYS A 85 -2.12 -1.88 4.55
C CYS A 85 -0.86 -1.03 4.44
N TRP A 86 0.28 -1.56 4.87
CA TRP A 86 1.54 -0.82 4.79
C TRP A 86 1.89 -0.42 3.35
N ILE A 87 1.77 -1.33 2.38
CA ILE A 87 2.04 -1.04 0.95
C ILE A 87 1.19 0.13 0.47
N LEU A 88 -0.10 0.16 0.87
CA LEU A 88 -1.04 1.20 0.47
C LEU A 88 -0.77 2.54 1.17
N ASP A 89 -0.51 2.51 2.47
CA ASP A 89 -0.28 3.72 3.28
C ASP A 89 1.02 4.41 2.88
N ASN A 90 2.04 3.63 2.53
CA ASN A 90 3.37 4.11 2.16
C ASN A 90 3.59 4.20 0.64
N LYS A 91 2.52 4.12 -0.17
CA LYS A 91 2.61 4.17 -1.65
C LYS A 91 3.47 5.33 -2.18
N HIS A 92 3.37 6.49 -1.54
CA HIS A 92 4.10 7.70 -1.89
C HIS A 92 5.62 7.61 -1.71
N HIS A 93 6.11 6.67 -0.89
CA HIS A 93 7.55 6.44 -0.70
C HIS A 93 8.16 5.53 -1.76
N TRP A 94 7.37 4.63 -2.36
CA TRP A 94 7.92 3.56 -3.20
C TRP A 94 7.42 3.57 -4.64
N THR A 95 6.20 4.04 -4.92
CA THR A 95 5.65 3.90 -6.29
C THR A 95 6.44 4.69 -7.31
N GLY A 96 6.94 5.88 -6.96
CA GLY A 96 7.79 6.68 -7.84
C GLY A 96 9.18 6.10 -8.07
N LEU A 97 9.73 5.35 -7.09
CA LEU A 97 11.00 4.64 -7.23
C LEU A 97 10.85 3.39 -8.10
N PHE A 98 9.72 2.70 -7.97
CA PHE A 98 9.37 1.53 -8.78
C PHE A 98 9.08 1.93 -10.24
N CYS A 99 8.26 2.97 -10.43
CA CYS A 99 7.85 3.46 -11.74
C CYS A 99 7.57 4.97 -11.64
N PRO A 100 8.40 5.84 -12.24
CA PRO A 100 8.24 7.29 -12.13
C PRO A 100 6.87 7.81 -12.59
N SER A 101 6.26 7.17 -13.60
CA SER A 101 4.90 7.51 -14.07
C SER A 101 3.79 7.03 -13.14
N LEU A 102 4.11 6.25 -12.10
CA LEU A 102 3.20 5.82 -11.02
C LEU A 102 3.48 6.56 -9.71
N ALA A 103 4.24 7.66 -9.72
CA ALA A 103 4.49 8.43 -8.51
C ALA A 103 3.16 8.85 -7.86
N THR A 104 2.98 8.46 -6.59
CA THR A 104 1.77 8.76 -5.82
C THR A 104 2.06 9.82 -4.78
N PHE A 105 1.08 10.66 -4.50
CA PHE A 105 1.14 11.63 -3.41
C PHE A 105 0.77 10.97 -2.08
N PRO A 106 1.26 11.50 -0.94
CA PRO A 106 0.75 11.11 0.37
C PRO A 106 -0.78 11.22 0.38
N ASN A 107 -1.45 10.27 1.05
CA ASN A 107 -2.90 10.31 1.20
C ASN A 107 -3.29 11.65 1.86
N SER A 108 -3.80 12.57 1.06
CA SER A 108 -4.30 13.86 1.50
C SER A 108 -5.80 13.72 1.65
N TYR A 109 -6.31 13.75 2.88
CA TYR A 109 -7.74 13.86 3.10
C TYR A 109 -8.13 15.31 2.81
N PRO A 110 -8.91 15.60 1.76
CA PRO A 110 -9.39 16.95 1.55
C PRO A 110 -10.24 17.33 2.76
N VAL A 111 -9.72 18.23 3.60
CA VAL A 111 -10.56 18.91 4.58
C VAL A 111 -11.46 19.84 3.78
N LEU A 112 -12.73 19.47 3.64
CA LEU A 112 -13.72 20.40 3.11
C LEU A 112 -13.89 21.51 4.15
N LEU A 113 -13.15 22.62 3.98
CA LEU A 113 -13.38 23.84 4.73
C LEU A 113 -14.69 24.46 4.24
N HIS A 114 -15.79 24.13 4.90
CA HIS A 114 -17.12 24.65 4.58
C HIS A 114 -17.33 26.13 4.97
N ALA A 115 -16.31 26.81 5.51
CA ALA A 115 -16.44 28.18 6.00
C ALA A 115 -15.28 29.04 5.49
N ILE A 116 -15.47 29.67 4.33
CA ILE A 116 -14.77 30.93 4.01
C ILE A 116 -15.65 32.05 4.58
N PRO A 117 -15.26 32.75 5.66
CA PRO A 117 -16.04 33.87 6.15
C PRO A 117 -16.08 34.97 5.08
N ALA A 118 -17.27 35.36 4.65
CA ALA A 118 -17.49 36.37 3.61
C ALA A 118 -17.00 37.78 3.98
N HIS A 119 -16.57 38.01 5.21
CA HIS A 119 -16.17 39.33 5.70
C HIS A 119 -14.81 39.29 6.38
N TYR A 120 -13.75 39.42 5.58
CA TYR A 120 -12.43 39.79 6.06
C TYR A 120 -12.40 41.30 6.32
N LYS A 121 -12.45 41.73 7.59
CA LYS A 121 -12.10 43.11 7.98
C LYS A 121 -10.63 43.13 8.39
N LYS A 122 -9.82 43.81 7.57
CA LYS A 122 -8.40 44.08 7.84
C LYS A 122 -8.32 45.11 8.98
N PHE A 123 -7.63 44.79 10.07
CA PHE A 123 -7.20 45.75 11.08
C PHE A 123 -5.88 46.39 10.63
#